data_AF-A0AAU1VGS4-F1
#
_entry.id   AF-A0AAU1VGS4-F1
#
_cell.length_a   1.000
_cell.length_b   1.000
_cell.length_c   1.000
_cell.angle_alpha   90.00
_cell.angle_beta   90.00
_cell.angle_gamma   90.00
#
_symmetry.space_group_name_H-M   'P 1'
#
loop_
_entity.id
_entity.type
_entity.pdbx_description
1 polymer ?
#
loop_
_entity_poly.entity_id
_entity_poly.type
_entity_poly.pdbx_seq_one_letter_code
_entity_poly.pdbx_strand_id
1 'polypeptide(L)'
;MRQATAAAVAATSILGVGAAAVAAGRYASDAALGAPSPRPFPADRRLTVHATAAGQVTLTRSLSALRPGTYGLTGRGGVHAVVGPVLEQPGRSAVSADTVVRRLESVTLGSLKPGARVRLTPELHRGDPLAALGLAYKEVEVPGELGALPAWFVPGARDTWVITVHGLGTTRDHPLNVMGFLHDQQFPVLDLAYRGDPGAPRSPDGLTHLGESEWRDLDAAIRYAVRYGAEHVVLHGWSSGASMALHAAVNSALRDRIRGLVLDSPVMDWRTTLRALASARGVPSALLPLAVRAAQGQTGLHGAPLLSTSVPTALHAPTLIVHGPDDTLAPWGPSRELAALRPDLVTLHSVPQAPHAAMWNADPAGYEEALRRFLTPLM
;
A
#
# COMPACT_ATOMS: atom_id res chain seq x y z
N MET A 1 -59.57 7.73 10.06
CA MET A 1 -58.54 7.48 11.10
C MET A 1 -57.62 6.30 10.78
N ARG A 2 -58.11 5.08 10.46
CA ARG A 2 -57.25 3.89 10.22
C ARG A 2 -56.22 4.02 9.08
N GLN A 3 -56.52 4.73 7.99
CA GLN A 3 -55.58 4.92 6.88
C GLN A 3 -54.43 5.91 7.20
N ALA A 4 -54.69 6.94 8.01
CA ALA A 4 -53.67 7.89 8.43
C ALA A 4 -52.68 7.26 9.43
N THR A 5 -53.17 6.38 10.31
CA THR A 5 -52.31 5.63 11.25
C THR A 5 -51.47 4.57 10.54
N ALA A 6 -52.01 3.88 9.54
CA ALA A 6 -51.26 2.93 8.71
C ALA A 6 -50.17 3.63 7.87
N ALA A 7 -50.46 4.80 7.30
CA ALA A 7 -49.49 5.60 6.57
C ALA A 7 -48.38 6.15 7.49
N ALA A 8 -48.71 6.59 8.70
CA ALA A 8 -47.73 7.06 9.68
C ALA A 8 -46.81 5.93 10.19
N VAL A 9 -47.35 4.73 10.44
CA VAL A 9 -46.56 3.55 10.82
C VAL A 9 -45.68 3.08 9.67
N ALA A 10 -46.18 3.06 8.42
CA ALA A 10 -45.39 2.72 7.25
C ALA A 10 -44.26 3.74 6.99
N ALA A 11 -44.54 5.04 7.12
CA ALA A 11 -43.54 6.10 6.98
C ALA A 11 -42.47 6.01 8.08
N THR A 12 -42.85 5.76 9.34
CA THR A 12 -41.91 5.58 10.46
C THR A 12 -41.05 4.32 10.29
N SER A 13 -41.63 3.25 9.74
CA SER A 13 -40.91 2.00 9.42
C SER A 13 -39.92 2.19 8.28
N ILE A 14 -40.31 2.90 7.22
CA ILE A 14 -39.43 3.22 6.08
C ILE A 14 -38.30 4.17 6.50
N LEU A 15 -38.58 5.16 7.35
CA LEU A 15 -37.57 6.06 7.92
C LEU A 15 -36.61 5.30 8.85
N GLY A 16 -37.12 4.39 9.69
CA GLY A 16 -36.31 3.55 10.57
C GLY A 16 -35.39 2.58 9.81
N VAL A 17 -35.91 1.92 8.77
CA VAL A 17 -35.12 1.05 7.87
C VAL A 17 -34.09 1.88 7.09
N GLY A 18 -34.46 3.06 6.62
CA GLY A 18 -33.55 4.00 5.96
C GLY A 18 -32.40 4.45 6.87
N ALA A 19 -32.69 4.86 8.10
CA ALA A 19 -31.68 5.27 9.08
C ALA A 19 -30.74 4.12 9.46
N ALA A 20 -31.26 2.90 9.66
CA ALA A 20 -30.46 1.72 9.95
C ALA A 20 -29.53 1.34 8.77
N ALA A 21 -30.02 1.43 7.52
CA ALA A 21 -29.20 1.18 6.34
C ALA A 21 -28.08 2.22 6.17
N VAL A 22 -28.36 3.49 6.45
CA VAL A 22 -27.33 4.56 6.44
C VAL A 22 -26.29 4.32 7.53
N ALA A 23 -26.71 4.00 8.75
CA ALA A 23 -25.78 3.71 9.85
C ALA A 23 -24.90 2.48 9.55
N ALA A 24 -25.49 1.41 9.01
CA ALA A 24 -24.74 0.21 8.60
C ALA A 24 -23.76 0.50 7.45
N GLY A 25 -24.16 1.33 6.48
CA GLY A 25 -23.29 1.80 5.40
C GLY A 25 -22.10 2.60 5.93
N ARG A 26 -22.34 3.55 6.84
CA ARG A 26 -21.27 4.34 7.49
C ARG A 26 -20.31 3.46 8.26
N TYR A 27 -20.82 2.59 9.13
CA TYR A 27 -19.97 1.63 9.86
C TYR A 27 -19.06 0.82 8.93
N ALA A 28 -19.60 0.32 7.81
CA ALA A 28 -18.83 -0.44 6.83
C ALA A 28 -17.80 0.41 6.07
N SER A 29 -18.16 1.65 5.70
CA SER A 29 -17.27 2.63 5.08
C SER A 29 -16.12 2.99 6.02
N ASP A 30 -16.43 3.30 7.27
CA ASP A 30 -15.46 3.73 8.28
C ASP A 30 -14.54 2.56 8.67
N ALA A 31 -15.06 1.33 8.70
CA ALA A 31 -14.22 0.14 8.82
C ALA A 31 -13.21 0.08 7.66
N ALA A 32 -13.61 0.41 6.43
CA ALA A 32 -12.76 0.33 5.26
C ALA A 32 -11.76 1.49 5.13
N LEU A 33 -12.18 2.73 5.41
CA LEU A 33 -11.49 3.99 5.12
C LEU A 33 -11.07 4.79 6.35
N GLY A 34 -11.48 4.39 7.56
CA GLY A 34 -11.15 5.10 8.79
C GLY A 34 -9.63 5.25 8.96
N ALA A 35 -9.22 6.42 9.46
CA ALA A 35 -7.82 6.79 9.63
C ALA A 35 -6.99 5.64 10.26
N PRO A 36 -5.79 5.35 9.74
CA PRO A 36 -5.09 4.14 10.09
C PRO A 36 -4.54 4.24 11.50
N SER A 37 -4.93 3.32 12.38
CA SER A 37 -3.87 2.66 13.16
C SER A 37 -3.14 1.74 12.19
N PRO A 38 -1.80 1.61 12.23
CA PRO A 38 -1.07 0.63 11.42
C PRO A 38 -1.62 -0.77 11.73
N ARG A 39 -2.55 -1.20 10.89
CA ARG A 39 -3.21 -2.49 10.96
C ARG A 39 -2.85 -3.15 9.64
N PRO A 40 -2.04 -4.22 9.68
CA PRO A 40 -1.70 -4.97 8.48
C PRO A 40 -2.95 -5.28 7.67
N PHE A 41 -2.86 -5.19 6.35
CA PHE A 41 -3.99 -5.50 5.48
C PHE A 41 -4.57 -6.87 5.87
N PRO A 42 -5.91 -7.00 6.00
CA PRO A 42 -6.49 -8.20 6.59
C PRO A 42 -6.45 -9.43 5.67
N ALA A 43 -5.88 -9.32 4.47
CA ALA A 43 -5.85 -10.36 3.46
C ALA A 43 -5.17 -11.65 3.95
N ASP A 44 -4.20 -11.54 4.86
CA ASP A 44 -3.48 -12.71 5.37
C ASP A 44 -4.03 -13.25 6.67
N ARG A 45 -4.43 -14.53 6.67
CA ARG A 45 -4.80 -15.25 7.89
C ARG A 45 -3.62 -15.30 8.87
N ARG A 46 -3.93 -15.24 10.17
CA ARG A 46 -2.92 -15.41 11.23
C ARG A 46 -2.29 -16.79 11.13
N LEU A 47 -0.98 -16.85 11.10
CA LEU A 47 -0.18 -18.07 11.19
C LEU A 47 0.12 -18.38 12.67
N THR A 48 0.36 -19.65 12.99
CA THR A 48 0.95 -20.05 14.27
C THR A 48 2.41 -20.42 14.06
N VAL A 49 3.29 -19.91 14.92
CA VAL A 49 4.66 -20.40 15.05
C VAL A 49 4.62 -21.74 15.79
N HIS A 50 5.09 -22.81 15.16
CA HIS A 50 5.16 -24.14 15.77
C HIS A 50 6.51 -24.39 16.42
N ALA A 51 7.59 -23.94 15.79
CA ALA A 51 8.95 -24.08 16.28
C ALA A 51 9.87 -23.03 15.67
N THR A 52 11.00 -22.79 16.33
CA THR A 52 12.15 -22.05 15.80
C THR A 52 13.40 -22.90 16.00
N ALA A 53 14.30 -22.84 15.03
CA ALA A 53 15.63 -23.45 15.08
C ALA A 53 16.64 -22.46 14.48
N ALA A 54 17.93 -22.80 14.52
CA ALA A 54 18.98 -21.95 13.95
C ALA A 54 18.66 -21.63 12.48
N GLY A 55 18.40 -20.34 12.19
CA GLY A 55 18.05 -19.85 10.85
C GLY A 55 16.72 -20.37 10.29
N GLN A 56 15.83 -20.92 11.12
CA GLN A 56 14.56 -21.51 10.65
C GLN A 56 13.37 -21.18 11.55
N VAL A 57 12.20 -21.01 10.92
CA VAL A 57 10.91 -20.94 11.61
C VAL A 57 9.90 -21.89 10.96
N THR A 58 9.23 -22.67 11.78
CA THR A 58 8.15 -23.57 11.37
C THR A 58 6.82 -22.89 11.63
N LEU A 59 6.03 -22.70 10.56
CA LEU A 59 4.74 -22.03 10.59
C LEU A 59 3.63 -23.01 10.23
N THR A 60 2.38 -22.68 10.61
CA THR A 60 1.20 -23.37 10.09
C THR A 60 1.16 -23.26 8.57
N ARG A 61 1.02 -24.39 7.88
CA ARG A 61 0.90 -24.44 6.42
C ARG A 61 -0.37 -23.71 6.00
N SER A 62 -0.21 -22.80 5.05
CA SER A 62 -1.28 -22.05 4.41
C SER A 62 -0.76 -21.47 3.11
N LEU A 63 -1.66 -20.99 2.23
CA LEU A 63 -1.24 -20.30 1.00
C LEU A 63 -0.32 -19.11 1.30
N SER A 64 -0.63 -18.30 2.32
CA SER A 64 0.25 -17.18 2.72
C SER A 64 1.63 -17.68 3.14
N ALA A 65 1.71 -18.74 3.97
CA ALA A 65 2.98 -19.24 4.48
C ALA A 65 3.86 -19.94 3.40
N LEU A 66 3.24 -20.33 2.27
CA LEU A 66 3.91 -20.95 1.12
C LEU A 66 4.41 -19.94 0.08
N ARG A 67 4.12 -18.65 0.23
CA ARG A 67 4.50 -17.62 -0.75
C ARG A 67 6.02 -17.58 -0.98
N PRO A 68 6.47 -17.38 -2.22
CA PRO A 68 7.89 -17.23 -2.53
C PRO A 68 8.48 -15.96 -1.90
N GLY A 69 9.80 -15.89 -1.81
CA GLY A 69 10.50 -14.66 -1.42
C GLY A 69 10.59 -14.40 0.08
N THR A 70 10.69 -13.11 0.43
CA THR A 70 11.05 -12.62 1.76
C THR A 70 10.00 -11.66 2.33
N TYR A 71 9.67 -11.82 3.61
CA TYR A 71 8.61 -11.04 4.26
C TYR A 71 8.96 -10.72 5.71
N GLY A 72 8.39 -9.64 6.22
CA GLY A 72 8.30 -9.44 7.67
C GLY A 72 7.28 -10.38 8.30
N LEU A 73 7.50 -10.73 9.56
CA LEU A 73 6.57 -11.43 10.45
C LEU A 73 6.23 -10.53 11.62
N THR A 74 4.97 -10.15 11.74
CA THR A 74 4.47 -9.33 12.86
C THR A 74 3.53 -10.12 13.75
N GLY A 75 3.60 -9.91 15.06
CA GLY A 75 2.76 -10.61 16.03
C GLY A 75 2.26 -9.73 17.16
N ARG A 76 1.43 -10.32 18.04
CA ARG A 76 1.07 -9.66 19.31
C ARG A 76 2.32 -9.41 20.15
N GLY A 77 2.32 -8.32 20.93
CA GLY A 77 3.44 -7.96 21.79
C GLY A 77 4.62 -7.32 21.06
N GLY A 78 4.41 -6.78 19.86
CA GLY A 78 5.43 -6.04 19.11
C GLY A 78 6.51 -6.91 18.47
N VAL A 79 6.27 -8.23 18.33
CA VAL A 79 7.21 -9.13 17.66
C VAL A 79 7.36 -8.72 16.20
N HIS A 80 8.61 -8.57 15.75
CA HIS A 80 8.98 -8.40 14.36
C HIS A 80 10.18 -9.30 14.03
N ALA A 81 10.08 -10.03 12.92
CA ALA A 81 11.14 -10.88 12.39
C ALA A 81 11.13 -10.85 10.87
N VAL A 82 12.23 -11.19 10.22
CA VAL A 82 12.31 -11.32 8.75
C VAL A 82 12.47 -12.80 8.40
N VAL A 83 11.64 -13.26 7.46
CA VAL A 83 11.69 -14.64 6.95
C VAL A 83 11.94 -14.65 5.46
N GLY A 84 12.89 -15.47 5.04
CA GLY A 84 13.22 -15.70 3.65
C GLY A 84 12.35 -16.81 3.01
N PRO A 85 12.86 -17.48 1.96
CA PRO A 85 12.09 -18.46 1.20
C PRO A 85 11.72 -19.69 2.02
N VAL A 86 10.73 -20.44 1.50
CA VAL A 86 10.38 -21.78 1.98
C VAL A 86 11.58 -22.70 1.77
N LEU A 87 11.95 -23.45 2.82
CA LEU A 87 13.04 -24.41 2.75
C LEU A 87 12.49 -25.79 2.38
N GLU A 88 13.00 -26.37 1.30
CA GLU A 88 12.79 -27.80 1.03
C GLU A 88 13.51 -28.63 2.10
N GLN A 89 12.83 -29.65 2.63
CA GLN A 89 13.43 -30.55 3.61
C GLN A 89 13.83 -31.87 2.94
N PRO A 90 15.14 -32.15 2.75
CA PRO A 90 15.58 -33.42 2.19
C PRO A 90 15.28 -34.59 3.14
N GLY A 91 14.80 -35.71 2.60
CA GLY A 91 14.84 -37.01 3.29
C GLY A 91 13.83 -37.25 4.42
N ARG A 92 12.85 -36.36 4.65
CA ARG A 92 11.72 -36.63 5.54
C ARG A 92 10.43 -36.80 4.75
N SER A 93 9.79 -37.94 4.91
CA SER A 93 8.34 -38.17 4.69
C SER A 93 7.46 -37.30 5.63
N ALA A 94 7.96 -36.17 6.13
CA ALA A 94 7.36 -35.37 7.19
C ALA A 94 7.78 -33.90 7.10
N VAL A 95 7.55 -33.24 5.97
CA VAL A 95 6.80 -31.97 6.10
C VAL A 95 5.45 -32.44 6.61
N SER A 96 5.11 -32.20 7.88
CA SER A 96 3.74 -32.46 8.32
C SER A 96 2.83 -31.74 7.31
N ALA A 97 1.78 -32.39 6.85
CA ALA A 97 0.82 -31.80 5.92
C ALA A 97 0.30 -30.42 6.39
N ASP A 98 0.49 -30.11 7.67
CA ASP A 98 -0.01 -28.94 8.38
C ASP A 98 1.08 -27.88 8.67
N THR A 99 2.34 -28.10 8.29
CA THR A 99 3.44 -27.14 8.55
C THR A 99 4.26 -26.77 7.31
N VAL A 100 4.93 -25.63 7.40
CA VAL A 100 5.92 -25.16 6.42
C VAL A 100 7.11 -24.57 7.16
N VAL A 101 8.31 -24.83 6.68
CA VAL A 101 9.55 -24.28 7.24
C VAL A 101 10.07 -23.18 6.32
N ARG A 102 10.36 -22.02 6.89
CA ARG A 102 10.99 -20.90 6.18
C ARG A 102 12.33 -20.58 6.80
N ARG A 103 13.21 -19.99 5.99
CA ARG A 103 14.43 -19.36 6.50
C ARG A 103 14.04 -18.23 7.45
N LEU A 104 14.65 -18.19 8.63
CA LEU A 104 14.55 -17.07 9.56
C LEU A 104 15.82 -16.24 9.43
N GLU A 105 15.72 -15.06 8.84
CA GLU A 105 16.87 -14.17 8.60
C GLU A 105 17.24 -13.42 9.87
N SER A 106 16.22 -12.88 10.56
CA SER A 106 16.44 -12.11 11.78
C SER A 106 15.18 -12.04 12.65
N VAL A 107 15.36 -11.77 13.93
CA VAL A 107 14.30 -11.33 14.84
C VAL A 107 14.71 -9.95 15.33
N THR A 108 14.05 -8.92 14.84
CA THR A 108 14.46 -7.53 15.12
C THR A 108 13.76 -6.98 16.37
N LEU A 109 12.54 -7.44 16.67
CA LEU A 109 11.80 -7.06 17.88
C LEU A 109 11.15 -8.28 18.52
N GLY A 110 11.23 -8.37 19.85
CA GLY A 110 10.59 -9.43 20.64
C GLY A 110 11.17 -10.83 20.39
N SER A 111 10.34 -11.87 20.50
CA SER A 111 10.75 -13.27 20.35
C SER A 111 9.67 -14.12 19.67
N LEU A 112 10.08 -14.98 18.73
CA LEU A 112 9.19 -15.96 18.06
C LEU A 112 9.09 -17.25 18.90
N LYS A 113 8.14 -17.30 19.84
CA LYS A 113 7.88 -18.49 20.65
C LYS A 113 6.87 -19.43 19.98
N PRO A 114 6.98 -20.76 20.19
CA PRO A 114 5.91 -21.69 19.84
C PRO A 114 4.54 -21.23 20.37
N GLY A 115 3.50 -21.36 19.56
CA GLY A 115 2.15 -20.86 19.82
C GLY A 115 1.92 -19.38 19.47
N ALA A 116 2.97 -18.61 19.17
CA ALA A 116 2.81 -17.21 18.79
C ALA A 116 1.96 -17.06 17.52
N ARG A 117 1.00 -16.14 17.54
CA ARG A 117 0.16 -15.79 16.39
C ARG A 117 0.77 -14.62 15.65
N VAL A 118 1.21 -14.87 14.42
CA VAL A 118 1.89 -13.90 13.56
C VAL A 118 1.18 -13.72 12.22
N ARG A 119 1.53 -12.69 11.46
CA ARG A 119 1.12 -12.46 10.07
C ARG A 119 2.34 -12.07 9.25
N LEU A 120 2.32 -12.46 7.98
CA LEU A 120 3.26 -11.89 7.01
C LEU A 120 2.90 -10.43 6.75
N THR A 121 3.92 -9.62 6.52
CA THR A 121 3.79 -8.21 6.11
C THR A 121 4.81 -7.93 5.00
N PRO A 122 4.49 -7.05 4.04
CA PRO A 122 5.45 -6.56 3.06
C PRO A 122 6.63 -5.81 3.72
N GLU A 123 6.40 -5.14 4.85
CA GLU A 123 7.42 -4.38 5.60
C GLU A 123 8.51 -5.30 6.17
N LEU A 124 9.74 -5.27 5.63
CA LEU A 124 10.88 -6.00 6.22
C LEU A 124 11.55 -5.23 7.35
N HIS A 125 11.43 -3.90 7.30
CA HIS A 125 12.14 -3.00 8.16
C HIS A 125 11.17 -2.25 9.07
N ARG A 126 11.68 -1.80 10.21
CA ARG A 126 10.94 -1.03 11.22
C ARG A 126 11.85 0.07 11.74
N GLY A 127 11.26 1.21 12.06
CA GLY A 127 12.01 2.37 12.54
C GLY A 127 12.49 3.24 11.39
N ASP A 128 13.59 3.98 11.60
CA ASP A 128 14.10 4.96 10.64
C ASP A 128 15.22 4.39 9.73
N PRO A 129 15.63 5.12 8.67
CA PRO A 129 16.66 4.66 7.74
C PRO A 129 18.01 4.32 8.39
N LEU A 130 18.39 5.02 9.47
CA LEU A 130 19.65 4.77 10.16
C LEU A 130 19.58 3.45 10.95
N ALA A 131 18.55 3.28 11.77
CA ALA A 131 18.36 2.09 12.58
C ALA A 131 18.10 0.83 11.74
N ALA A 132 17.34 0.98 10.64
CA ALA A 132 16.92 -0.14 9.80
C ALA A 132 17.98 -0.57 8.77
N LEU A 133 18.72 0.40 8.20
CA LEU A 133 19.58 0.18 7.03
C LEU A 133 21.00 0.75 7.21
N GLY A 134 21.29 1.45 8.30
CA GLY A 134 22.57 2.14 8.49
C GLY A 134 22.73 3.39 7.62
N LEU A 135 21.64 3.92 7.06
CA LEU A 135 21.68 5.06 6.15
C LEU A 135 21.52 6.37 6.89
N ALA A 136 22.45 7.30 6.65
CA ALA A 136 22.32 8.66 7.15
C ALA A 136 21.11 9.35 6.49
N TYR A 137 20.26 9.99 7.28
CA TYR A 137 19.08 10.69 6.80
C TYR A 137 18.83 11.98 7.60
N LYS A 138 17.96 12.83 7.07
CA LYS A 138 17.41 13.99 7.78
C LYS A 138 15.90 13.81 7.89
N GLU A 139 15.35 14.10 9.06
CA GLU A 139 13.91 14.32 9.19
C GLU A 139 13.59 15.74 8.74
N VAL A 140 12.63 15.88 7.83
CA VAL A 140 12.22 17.17 7.26
C VAL A 140 10.71 17.32 7.32
N GLU A 141 10.25 18.57 7.35
CA GLU A 141 8.84 18.90 7.30
C GLU A 141 8.50 19.52 5.93
N VAL A 142 7.69 18.81 5.16
CA VAL A 142 7.15 19.27 3.88
C VAL A 142 5.91 20.13 4.15
N PRO A 143 5.86 21.41 3.71
CA PRO A 143 4.68 22.24 3.90
C PRO A 143 3.50 21.75 3.04
N GLY A 144 2.53 21.08 3.66
CA GLY A 144 1.29 20.62 3.02
C GLY A 144 0.12 21.57 3.19
N GLU A 145 -0.96 21.31 2.46
CA GLU A 145 -2.21 22.10 2.50
C GLU A 145 -2.85 22.14 3.90
N LEU A 146 -2.79 21.01 4.63
CA LEU A 146 -3.41 20.85 5.95
C LEU A 146 -2.42 21.08 7.11
N GLY A 147 -1.14 21.33 6.82
CA GLY A 147 -0.07 21.46 7.80
C GLY A 147 1.23 20.77 7.36
N ALA A 148 2.20 20.73 8.27
CA ALA A 148 3.49 20.09 8.04
C ALA A 148 3.35 18.57 7.85
N LEU A 149 4.03 18.02 6.84
CA LEU A 149 4.05 16.60 6.50
C LEU A 149 5.46 16.06 6.79
N PRO A 150 5.64 15.15 7.75
CA PRO A 150 6.95 14.56 8.04
C PRO A 150 7.48 13.76 6.84
N ALA A 151 8.77 13.87 6.56
CA ALA A 151 9.44 13.05 5.57
C ALA A 151 10.86 12.70 6.01
N TRP A 152 11.37 11.57 5.54
CA TRP A 152 12.80 11.26 5.64
C TRP A 152 13.48 11.63 4.34
N PHE A 153 14.54 12.41 4.43
CA PHE A 153 15.41 12.73 3.31
C PHE A 153 16.72 11.96 3.44
N VAL A 154 16.95 11.01 2.53
CA VAL A 154 18.22 10.30 2.37
C VAL A 154 19.01 10.97 1.23
N PRO A 155 20.23 11.47 1.48
CA PRO A 155 20.99 12.18 0.46
C PRO A 155 21.48 11.23 -0.65
N GLY A 156 21.61 11.80 -1.85
CA GLY A 156 22.22 11.17 -3.03
C GLY A 156 22.92 12.23 -3.89
N ALA A 157 23.61 11.79 -4.94
CA ALA A 157 24.42 12.66 -5.80
C ALA A 157 23.71 13.08 -7.10
N ARG A 158 22.51 12.54 -7.38
CA ARG A 158 21.74 12.82 -8.59
C ARG A 158 20.88 14.07 -8.46
N ASP A 159 20.62 14.73 -9.58
CA ASP A 159 19.71 15.89 -9.66
C ASP A 159 18.23 15.46 -9.78
N THR A 160 17.98 14.21 -10.19
CA THR A 160 16.67 13.57 -10.10
C THR A 160 16.47 12.99 -8.70
N TRP A 161 15.40 13.37 -8.01
CA TRP A 161 15.04 12.79 -6.71
C TRP A 161 13.99 11.69 -6.88
N VAL A 162 13.99 10.70 -5.99
CA VAL A 162 12.91 9.71 -5.89
C VAL A 162 12.04 10.07 -4.70
N ILE A 163 10.73 10.24 -4.93
CA ILE A 163 9.76 10.45 -3.85
C ILE A 163 9.01 9.15 -3.63
N THR A 164 9.19 8.52 -2.47
CA THR A 164 8.49 7.28 -2.11
C THR A 164 7.22 7.59 -1.34
N VAL A 165 6.15 6.89 -1.70
CA VAL A 165 4.81 7.10 -1.12
C VAL A 165 4.15 5.76 -0.84
N HIS A 166 4.00 5.44 0.44
CA HIS A 166 3.41 4.19 0.85
C HIS A 166 1.90 4.11 0.59
N GLY A 167 1.34 2.92 0.78
CA GLY A 167 -0.09 2.65 0.66
C GLY A 167 -0.85 2.86 1.97
N LEU A 168 -2.17 2.65 1.92
CA LEU A 168 -3.02 2.60 3.10
C LEU A 168 -2.54 1.53 4.09
N GLY A 169 -2.66 1.80 5.40
CA GLY A 169 -2.44 0.78 6.44
C GLY A 169 -0.97 0.46 6.76
N THR A 170 -0.06 1.19 6.14
CA THR A 170 1.39 1.17 6.39
C THR A 170 1.89 2.61 6.60
N THR A 171 3.20 2.80 6.70
CA THR A 171 3.89 4.09 6.88
C THR A 171 5.15 4.11 6.01
N ARG A 172 6.01 5.12 6.20
CA ARG A 172 7.37 5.21 5.65
C ARG A 172 8.24 3.96 5.88
N ASP A 173 7.89 3.09 6.83
CA ASP A 173 8.55 1.79 7.02
C ASP A 173 8.52 0.90 5.75
N HIS A 174 7.49 0.98 4.90
CA HIS A 174 7.37 0.08 3.75
C HIS A 174 8.36 0.40 2.61
N PRO A 175 8.54 1.67 2.19
CA PRO A 175 9.59 2.06 1.26
C PRO A 175 11.02 1.71 1.67
N LEU A 176 11.30 1.46 2.96
CA LEU A 176 12.62 1.02 3.42
C LEU A 176 13.12 -0.25 2.69
N ASN A 177 12.21 -1.12 2.23
CA ASN A 177 12.57 -2.32 1.46
C ASN A 177 13.41 -2.01 0.21
N VAL A 178 13.16 -0.87 -0.45
CA VAL A 178 13.87 -0.46 -1.67
C VAL A 178 14.82 0.71 -1.45
N MET A 179 14.83 1.29 -0.24
CA MET A 179 15.62 2.49 0.06
C MET A 179 17.12 2.25 -0.06
N GLY A 180 17.61 1.07 0.36
CA GLY A 180 19.00 0.68 0.17
C GLY A 180 19.38 0.62 -1.32
N PHE A 181 18.55 -0.02 -2.14
CA PHE A 181 18.74 -0.08 -3.58
C PHE A 181 18.79 1.33 -4.23
N LEU A 182 17.86 2.21 -3.86
CA LEU A 182 17.82 3.58 -4.40
C LEU A 182 19.05 4.40 -3.98
N HIS A 183 19.48 4.24 -2.73
CA HIS A 183 20.70 4.87 -2.20
C HIS A 183 21.96 4.40 -2.93
N ASP A 184 22.07 3.09 -3.19
CA ASP A 184 23.20 2.51 -3.95
C ASP A 184 23.25 3.00 -5.41
N GLN A 185 22.10 3.42 -5.96
CA GLN A 185 22.01 4.09 -7.27
C GLN A 185 22.25 5.60 -7.19
N GLN A 186 22.59 6.12 -6.02
CA GLN A 186 22.89 7.53 -5.72
C GLN A 186 21.71 8.49 -5.89
N PHE A 187 20.47 8.01 -5.92
CA PHE A 187 19.30 8.89 -5.92
C PHE A 187 19.12 9.52 -4.52
N PRO A 188 18.90 10.84 -4.43
CA PRO A 188 18.28 11.41 -3.25
C PRO A 188 16.85 10.86 -3.11
N VAL A 189 16.49 10.42 -1.91
CA VAL A 189 15.17 9.84 -1.62
C VAL A 189 14.43 10.71 -0.62
N LEU A 190 13.21 11.11 -0.95
CA LEU A 190 12.28 11.78 -0.04
C LEU A 190 11.11 10.83 0.27
N ASP A 191 11.14 10.24 1.45
CA ASP A 191 10.12 9.29 1.89
C ASP A 191 9.05 9.97 2.73
N LEU A 192 7.86 10.10 2.14
CA LEU A 192 6.79 10.99 2.60
C LEU A 192 5.81 10.26 3.53
N ALA A 193 5.55 10.84 4.72
CA ALA A 193 4.30 10.61 5.45
C ALA A 193 3.28 11.66 4.99
N TYR A 194 2.03 11.25 4.79
CA TYR A 194 0.96 12.10 4.29
C TYR A 194 -0.23 12.14 5.26
N ARG A 195 -1.27 12.90 4.93
CA ARG A 195 -2.42 13.10 5.81
C ARG A 195 -2.96 11.78 6.38
N GLY A 196 -3.13 11.74 7.70
CA GLY A 196 -3.57 10.56 8.44
C GLY A 196 -2.45 9.71 9.06
N ASP A 197 -1.19 9.95 8.68
CA ASP A 197 -0.04 9.24 9.25
C ASP A 197 0.42 9.80 10.60
N PRO A 198 1.22 9.04 11.37
CA PRO A 198 1.84 9.55 12.58
C PRO A 198 2.66 10.82 12.32
N GLY A 199 2.33 11.90 13.04
CA GLY A 199 2.99 13.20 12.91
C GLY A 199 2.43 14.09 11.78
N ALA A 200 1.55 13.59 10.92
CA ALA A 200 0.88 14.38 9.89
C ALA A 200 -0.53 14.81 10.32
N PRO A 201 -1.07 15.92 9.79
CA PRO A 201 -2.46 16.30 9.94
C PRO A 201 -3.41 15.20 9.48
N ARG A 202 -4.61 15.13 10.07
CA ARG A 202 -5.66 14.22 9.60
C ARG A 202 -6.48 14.89 8.50
N SER A 203 -7.07 14.09 7.61
CA SER A 203 -8.15 14.57 6.75
C SER A 203 -9.28 15.18 7.59
N PRO A 204 -9.93 16.27 7.15
CA PRO A 204 -10.99 16.93 7.93
C PRO A 204 -12.17 16.03 8.31
N ASP A 205 -12.47 15.02 7.49
CA ASP A 205 -13.49 14.00 7.72
C ASP A 205 -12.98 12.76 8.46
N GLY A 206 -11.67 12.69 8.73
CA GLY A 206 -11.01 11.55 9.38
C GLY A 206 -10.91 10.29 8.51
N LEU A 207 -11.14 10.40 7.20
CA LEU A 207 -11.11 9.27 6.27
C LEU A 207 -9.93 9.36 5.28
N THR A 208 -9.54 8.20 4.75
CA THR A 208 -8.66 8.13 3.57
C THR A 208 -9.46 8.14 2.28
N HIS A 209 -8.92 8.81 1.26
CA HIS A 209 -9.53 8.93 -0.06
C HIS A 209 -8.84 8.08 -1.13
N LEU A 210 -8.07 7.06 -0.72
CA LEU A 210 -7.39 6.12 -1.62
C LEU A 210 -6.56 6.81 -2.73
N GLY A 211 -6.04 8.00 -2.42
CA GLY A 211 -5.20 8.82 -3.31
C GLY A 211 -5.90 10.01 -3.96
N GLU A 212 -7.24 10.09 -3.94
CA GLU A 212 -7.99 11.16 -4.61
C GLU A 212 -7.82 12.53 -3.92
N SER A 213 -7.69 12.52 -2.59
CA SER A 213 -7.39 13.74 -1.84
C SER A 213 -5.91 13.86 -1.52
N GLU A 214 -5.29 12.73 -1.18
CA GLU A 214 -3.94 12.64 -0.63
C GLU A 214 -2.88 13.03 -1.66
N TRP A 215 -3.14 12.94 -2.97
CA TRP A 215 -2.16 13.34 -3.98
C TRP A 215 -1.69 14.80 -3.85
N ARG A 216 -2.48 15.67 -3.20
CA ARG A 216 -2.09 17.05 -2.88
C ARG A 216 -0.91 17.13 -1.91
N ASP A 217 -0.78 16.15 -1.04
CA ASP A 217 0.37 16.01 -0.12
C ASP A 217 1.61 15.55 -0.89
N LEU A 218 1.45 14.63 -1.85
CA LEU A 218 2.53 14.25 -2.76
C LEU A 218 2.96 15.43 -3.65
N ASP A 219 2.01 16.21 -4.15
CA ASP A 219 2.28 17.43 -4.90
C ASP A 219 3.04 18.48 -4.06
N ALA A 220 2.75 18.59 -2.75
CA ALA A 220 3.55 19.37 -1.82
C ALA A 220 4.99 18.83 -1.68
N ALA A 221 5.18 17.50 -1.64
CA ALA A 221 6.50 16.88 -1.63
C ALA A 221 7.28 17.12 -2.93
N ILE A 222 6.62 17.12 -4.09
CA ILE A 222 7.24 17.49 -5.37
C ILE A 222 7.73 18.94 -5.33
N ARG A 223 6.89 19.88 -4.85
CA ARG A 223 7.29 21.29 -4.66
C ARG A 223 8.48 21.43 -3.70
N TYR A 224 8.48 20.65 -2.62
CA TYR A 224 9.58 20.63 -1.66
C TYR A 224 10.87 20.15 -2.34
N ALA A 225 10.86 18.97 -2.97
CA ALA A 225 12.03 18.43 -3.65
C ALA A 225 12.64 19.43 -4.64
N VAL A 226 11.81 20.04 -5.50
CA VAL A 226 12.26 21.06 -6.48
C VAL A 226 12.85 22.29 -5.80
N ARG A 227 12.24 22.78 -4.71
CA ARG A 227 12.77 23.93 -3.94
C ARG A 227 14.13 23.63 -3.33
N TYR A 228 14.38 22.38 -2.96
CA TYR A 228 15.61 21.94 -2.29
C TYR A 228 16.63 21.30 -3.25
N GLY A 229 16.46 21.50 -4.56
CA GLY A 229 17.50 21.24 -5.56
C GLY A 229 17.20 20.11 -6.55
N ALA A 230 16.04 19.45 -6.47
CA ALA A 230 15.66 18.48 -7.48
C ALA A 230 15.36 19.16 -8.83
N GLU A 231 16.08 18.81 -9.89
CA GLU A 231 15.74 19.23 -11.24
C GLU A 231 14.50 18.48 -11.75
N HIS A 232 14.43 17.20 -11.38
CA HIS A 232 13.38 16.27 -11.75
C HIS A 232 13.02 15.35 -10.58
N VAL A 233 11.85 14.72 -10.68
CA VAL A 233 11.40 13.71 -9.71
C VAL A 233 10.92 12.44 -10.39
N VAL A 234 11.16 11.31 -9.73
CA VAL A 234 10.49 10.03 -9.98
C VAL A 234 9.57 9.74 -8.81
N LEU A 235 8.32 9.40 -9.09
CA LEU A 235 7.34 9.06 -8.04
C LEU A 235 7.25 7.53 -7.93
N HIS A 236 7.61 6.98 -6.77
CA HIS A 236 7.53 5.56 -6.49
C HIS A 236 6.45 5.30 -5.43
N GLY A 237 5.31 4.79 -5.87
CA GLY A 237 4.14 4.60 -5.03
C GLY A 237 3.72 3.15 -4.90
N TRP A 238 3.14 2.80 -3.74
CA TRP A 238 2.47 1.53 -3.49
C TRP A 238 0.98 1.74 -3.27
N SER A 239 0.11 0.89 -3.82
CA SER A 239 -1.33 0.91 -3.54
C SER A 239 -1.95 2.30 -3.79
N SER A 240 -2.54 2.93 -2.76
CA SER A 240 -3.04 4.30 -2.81
C SER A 240 -1.95 5.33 -3.12
N GLY A 241 -0.71 5.12 -2.68
CA GLY A 241 0.44 5.97 -3.03
C GLY A 241 0.76 5.94 -4.52
N ALA A 242 0.55 4.80 -5.19
CA ALA A 242 0.65 4.72 -6.65
C ALA A 242 -0.51 5.47 -7.35
N SER A 243 -1.71 5.44 -6.77
CA SER A 243 -2.84 6.26 -7.25
C SER A 243 -2.57 7.75 -7.07
N MET A 244 -1.94 8.14 -5.96
CA MET A 244 -1.47 9.52 -5.74
C MET A 244 -0.48 9.94 -6.82
N ALA A 245 0.47 9.07 -7.18
CA ALA A 245 1.45 9.34 -8.24
C ALA A 245 0.78 9.54 -9.61
N LEU A 246 -0.22 8.72 -9.95
CA LEU A 246 -1.02 8.92 -11.18
C LEU A 246 -1.80 10.23 -11.17
N HIS A 247 -2.44 10.57 -10.05
CA HIS A 247 -3.12 11.85 -9.91
C HIS A 247 -2.16 13.04 -10.03
N ALA A 248 -1.00 12.98 -9.39
CA ALA A 248 0.02 14.03 -9.46
C ALA A 248 0.57 14.19 -10.88
N ALA A 249 0.83 13.10 -11.59
CA ALA A 249 1.31 13.12 -12.98
C ALA A 249 0.37 13.85 -13.95
N VAL A 250 -0.93 13.87 -13.66
CA VAL A 250 -1.94 14.54 -14.50
C VAL A 250 -2.28 15.94 -13.99
N ASN A 251 -2.43 16.10 -12.67
CA ASN A 251 -3.05 17.28 -12.08
C ASN A 251 -2.05 18.26 -11.45
N SER A 252 -0.79 17.86 -11.23
CA SER A 252 0.21 18.75 -10.67
C SER A 252 0.56 19.88 -11.65
N ALA A 253 0.71 21.09 -11.11
CA ALA A 253 1.31 22.20 -11.83
C ALA A 253 2.80 21.94 -12.16
N LEU A 254 3.44 21.03 -11.44
CA LEU A 254 4.82 20.58 -11.65
C LEU A 254 4.90 19.25 -12.41
N ARG A 255 3.85 18.84 -13.13
CA ARG A 255 3.85 17.57 -13.88
C ARG A 255 5.02 17.44 -14.86
N ASP A 256 5.50 18.56 -15.43
CA ASP A 256 6.65 18.57 -16.34
C ASP A 256 7.99 18.28 -15.62
N ARG A 257 8.02 18.32 -14.29
CA ARG A 257 9.17 17.90 -13.47
C ARG A 257 9.16 16.39 -13.17
N ILE A 258 8.05 15.70 -13.40
CA ILE A 258 7.91 14.27 -13.14
C ILE A 258 8.46 13.52 -14.36
N ARG A 259 9.63 12.89 -14.19
CA ARG A 259 10.33 12.15 -15.26
C ARG A 259 9.99 10.67 -15.32
N GLY A 260 9.41 10.12 -14.26
CA GLY A 260 9.01 8.72 -14.23
C GLY A 260 8.06 8.39 -13.10
N LEU A 261 7.29 7.32 -13.29
CA LEU A 261 6.42 6.73 -12.29
C LEU A 261 6.78 5.25 -12.08
N VAL A 262 6.92 4.83 -10.83
CA VAL A 262 7.03 3.42 -10.43
C VAL A 262 5.82 3.10 -9.57
N LEU A 263 4.94 2.24 -10.06
CA LEU A 263 3.62 1.99 -9.50
C LEU A 263 3.50 0.52 -9.08
N ASP A 264 3.58 0.25 -7.79
CA ASP A 264 3.41 -1.08 -7.21
C ASP A 264 1.95 -1.29 -6.77
N SER A 265 1.28 -2.29 -7.36
CA SER A 265 -0.12 -2.63 -7.04
C SER A 265 -1.07 -1.42 -7.03
N PRO A 266 -1.14 -0.58 -8.10
CA PRO A 266 -1.90 0.67 -8.06
C PRO A 266 -3.40 0.47 -7.87
N VAL A 267 -4.00 1.28 -6.99
CA VAL A 267 -5.46 1.30 -6.76
C VAL A 267 -6.14 2.12 -7.86
N MET A 268 -6.53 1.47 -8.95
CA MET A 268 -7.16 2.14 -10.11
C MET A 268 -8.70 2.08 -10.10
N ASP A 269 -9.28 1.20 -9.27
CA ASP A 269 -10.71 1.13 -9.02
C ASP A 269 -10.96 1.15 -7.51
N TRP A 270 -11.28 2.34 -7.02
CA TRP A 270 -11.55 2.58 -5.60
C TRP A 270 -12.79 1.82 -5.11
N ARG A 271 -13.80 1.59 -5.97
CA ARG A 271 -15.04 0.88 -5.57
C ARG A 271 -14.75 -0.59 -5.33
N THR A 272 -13.94 -1.21 -6.16
CA THR A 272 -13.52 -2.60 -5.97
C THR A 272 -12.59 -2.73 -4.78
N THR A 273 -11.65 -1.81 -4.62
CA THR A 273 -10.72 -1.78 -3.48
C THR A 273 -11.47 -1.58 -2.15
N LEU A 274 -12.43 -0.65 -2.08
CA LEU A 274 -13.25 -0.44 -0.89
C LEU A 274 -14.01 -1.72 -0.51
N ARG A 275 -14.61 -2.40 -1.48
CA ARG A 275 -15.32 -3.66 -1.23
C ARG A 275 -14.38 -4.73 -0.68
N ALA A 276 -13.19 -4.87 -1.28
CA ALA A 276 -12.17 -5.79 -0.80
C ALA A 276 -11.72 -5.46 0.63
N LEU A 277 -11.46 -4.18 0.94
CA LEU A 277 -11.09 -3.70 2.27
C LEU A 277 -12.19 -3.96 3.32
N ALA A 278 -13.44 -3.67 2.97
CA ALA A 278 -14.59 -3.92 3.85
C ALA A 278 -14.76 -5.42 4.12
N SER A 279 -14.73 -6.26 3.07
CA SER A 279 -14.80 -7.72 3.20
C SER A 279 -13.66 -8.28 4.05
N ALA A 280 -12.42 -7.82 3.81
CA ALA A 280 -11.25 -8.24 4.58
C ALA A 280 -11.39 -7.91 6.07
N ARG A 281 -12.10 -6.82 6.41
CA ARG A 281 -12.40 -6.43 7.80
C ARG A 281 -13.66 -7.09 8.38
N GLY A 282 -14.23 -8.07 7.68
CA GLY A 282 -15.36 -8.87 8.17
C GLY A 282 -16.72 -8.22 7.95
N VAL A 283 -16.82 -7.18 7.11
CA VAL A 283 -18.11 -6.60 6.71
C VAL A 283 -18.88 -7.65 5.88
N PRO A 284 -20.11 -8.01 6.28
CA PRO A 284 -20.96 -8.93 5.50
C PRO A 284 -21.19 -8.44 4.07
N SER A 285 -21.22 -9.36 3.11
CA SER A 285 -21.37 -9.06 1.68
C SER A 285 -22.62 -8.22 1.37
N ALA A 286 -23.71 -8.44 2.10
CA ALA A 286 -24.97 -7.70 1.98
C ALA A 286 -24.83 -6.19 2.29
N LEU A 287 -23.83 -5.79 3.09
CA LEU A 287 -23.59 -4.39 3.45
C LEU A 287 -22.61 -3.68 2.51
N LEU A 288 -21.90 -4.40 1.64
CA LEU A 288 -20.90 -3.81 0.76
C LEU A 288 -21.46 -2.74 -0.20
N PRO A 289 -22.65 -2.89 -0.82
CA PRO A 289 -23.22 -1.83 -1.64
C PRO A 289 -23.53 -0.56 -0.84
N LEU A 290 -23.96 -0.72 0.43
CA LEU A 290 -24.20 0.40 1.34
C LEU A 290 -22.89 1.06 1.75
N ALA A 291 -21.82 0.28 1.95
CA ALA A 291 -20.48 0.79 2.24
C ALA A 291 -19.97 1.68 1.10
N VAL A 292 -20.12 1.25 -0.16
CA VAL A 292 -19.75 2.05 -1.34
C VAL A 292 -20.55 3.36 -1.36
N ARG A 293 -21.87 3.31 -1.22
CA ARG A 293 -22.70 4.53 -1.23
C ARG A 293 -22.37 5.47 -0.08
N ALA A 294 -22.13 4.93 1.12
CA ALA A 294 -21.75 5.71 2.29
C ALA A 294 -20.38 6.36 2.07
N ALA A 295 -19.39 5.63 1.54
CA ALA A 295 -18.10 6.21 1.17
C ALA A 295 -18.31 7.39 0.22
N GLN A 296 -19.03 7.22 -0.90
CA GLN A 296 -19.29 8.32 -1.86
C GLN A 296 -19.86 9.58 -1.19
N GLY A 297 -20.80 9.41 -0.25
CA GLY A 297 -21.41 10.54 0.45
C GLY A 297 -20.55 11.15 1.55
N GLN A 298 -19.64 10.39 2.16
CA GLN A 298 -18.78 10.86 3.25
C GLN A 298 -17.51 11.53 2.73
N THR A 299 -16.89 10.93 1.72
CA THR A 299 -15.59 11.34 1.20
C THR A 299 -15.67 12.22 -0.04
N GLY A 300 -16.84 12.30 -0.66
CA GLY A 300 -16.97 12.90 -1.98
C GLY A 300 -16.23 12.13 -3.09
N LEU A 301 -15.85 10.86 -2.86
CA LEU A 301 -15.31 9.93 -3.88
C LEU A 301 -16.41 9.67 -4.94
N HIS A 302 -16.65 10.66 -5.78
CA HIS A 302 -17.52 10.55 -6.95
C HIS A 302 -16.72 10.07 -8.17
N GLY A 303 -15.38 10.03 -8.05
CA GLY A 303 -14.43 9.67 -9.08
C GLY A 303 -14.82 8.40 -9.85
N ALA A 304 -14.72 8.52 -11.17
CA ALA A 304 -14.68 7.35 -12.04
C ALA A 304 -13.39 6.56 -11.75
N PRO A 305 -13.35 5.23 -12.00
CA PRO A 305 -12.09 4.49 -12.01
C PRO A 305 -11.02 5.24 -12.80
N LEU A 306 -9.74 5.16 -12.42
CA LEU A 306 -8.67 5.97 -13.03
C LEU A 306 -8.59 5.81 -14.55
N LEU A 307 -8.86 4.60 -15.06
CA LEU A 307 -8.94 4.33 -16.50
C LEU A 307 -10.05 5.09 -17.23
N SER A 308 -11.10 5.48 -16.53
CA SER A 308 -12.21 6.28 -17.05
C SER A 308 -12.01 7.78 -16.87
N THR A 309 -10.82 8.21 -16.41
CA THR A 309 -10.46 9.63 -16.25
C THR A 309 -9.55 10.07 -17.41
N SER A 310 -8.94 11.25 -17.29
CA SER A 310 -7.91 11.71 -18.23
C SER A 310 -6.58 10.97 -18.12
N VAL A 311 -6.36 10.12 -17.11
CA VAL A 311 -5.07 9.42 -16.90
C VAL A 311 -4.54 8.73 -18.17
N PRO A 312 -5.32 7.92 -18.91
CA PRO A 312 -4.79 7.25 -20.09
C PRO A 312 -4.28 8.21 -21.18
N THR A 313 -4.92 9.37 -21.33
CA THR A 313 -4.63 10.34 -22.40
C THR A 313 -3.67 11.46 -21.97
N ALA A 314 -3.67 11.85 -20.70
CA ALA A 314 -2.88 12.95 -20.15
C ALA A 314 -1.57 12.50 -19.48
N LEU A 315 -1.32 11.19 -19.36
CA LEU A 315 -0.06 10.66 -18.86
C LEU A 315 1.05 10.85 -19.92
N HIS A 316 2.13 11.52 -19.52
CA HIS A 316 3.28 11.81 -20.40
C HIS A 316 4.62 11.26 -19.87
N ALA A 317 4.70 10.91 -18.59
CA ALA A 317 5.92 10.37 -17.98
C ALA A 317 6.02 8.84 -18.17
N PRO A 318 7.21 8.32 -18.54
CA PRO A 318 7.47 6.87 -18.53
C PRO A 318 6.99 6.22 -17.23
N THR A 319 6.34 5.09 -17.34
CA THR A 319 5.69 4.45 -16.19
C THR A 319 6.03 2.97 -16.14
N LEU A 320 6.64 2.53 -15.04
CA LEU A 320 6.78 1.14 -14.68
C LEU A 320 5.64 0.76 -13.73
N ILE A 321 4.77 -0.15 -14.15
CA ILE A 321 3.80 -0.79 -13.26
C ILE A 321 4.36 -2.14 -12.85
N VAL A 322 4.39 -2.41 -11.55
CA VAL A 322 4.70 -3.73 -11.00
C VAL A 322 3.45 -4.29 -10.35
N HIS A 323 2.89 -5.37 -10.89
CA HIS A 323 1.62 -5.90 -10.41
C HIS A 323 1.44 -7.38 -10.79
N GLY A 324 0.71 -8.14 -9.97
CA GLY A 324 0.51 -9.58 -10.13
C GLY A 324 -0.97 -10.00 -10.13
N PRO A 325 -1.29 -11.19 -10.68
CA PRO A 325 -2.66 -11.73 -10.69
C PRO A 325 -3.18 -12.11 -9.30
N ASP A 326 -2.29 -12.34 -8.33
CA ASP A 326 -2.61 -12.75 -6.96
C ASP A 326 -2.91 -11.55 -6.03
N ASP A 327 -2.94 -10.32 -6.58
CA ASP A 327 -3.44 -9.15 -5.89
C ASP A 327 -4.97 -9.23 -5.74
N THR A 328 -5.40 -9.53 -4.52
CA THR A 328 -6.82 -9.67 -4.15
C THR A 328 -7.45 -8.37 -3.64
N LEU A 329 -6.66 -7.30 -3.53
CA LEU A 329 -7.08 -6.03 -2.96
C LEU A 329 -7.31 -5.00 -4.06
N ALA A 330 -6.35 -4.87 -4.97
CA ALA A 330 -6.45 -4.07 -6.17
C ALA A 330 -6.41 -5.02 -7.37
N PRO A 331 -7.52 -5.22 -8.10
CA PRO A 331 -7.48 -6.05 -9.31
C PRO A 331 -6.42 -5.53 -10.29
N TRP A 332 -5.60 -6.43 -10.82
CA TRP A 332 -4.55 -6.05 -11.78
C TRP A 332 -5.05 -5.80 -13.22
N GLY A 333 -6.32 -6.10 -13.51
CA GLY A 333 -6.94 -5.90 -14.82
C GLY A 333 -6.74 -4.47 -15.34
N PRO A 334 -7.09 -3.44 -14.54
CA PRO A 334 -6.82 -2.05 -14.89
C PRO A 334 -5.35 -1.72 -15.21
N SER A 335 -4.39 -2.32 -14.51
CA SER A 335 -2.97 -2.14 -14.81
C SER A 335 -2.59 -2.71 -16.18
N ARG A 336 -3.11 -3.89 -16.52
CA ARG A 336 -2.91 -4.50 -17.85
C ARG A 336 -3.55 -3.66 -18.95
N GLU A 337 -4.73 -3.13 -18.70
CA GLU A 337 -5.44 -2.29 -19.66
C GLU A 337 -4.72 -0.96 -19.89
N LEU A 338 -4.21 -0.30 -18.84
CA LEU A 338 -3.40 0.91 -19.00
C LEU A 338 -2.13 0.66 -19.83
N ALA A 339 -1.43 -0.44 -19.55
CA ALA A 339 -0.24 -0.84 -20.31
C ALA A 339 -0.57 -1.13 -21.79
N ALA A 340 -1.73 -1.75 -22.05
CA ALA A 340 -2.20 -2.00 -23.42
C ALA A 340 -2.65 -0.74 -24.16
N LEU A 341 -3.21 0.25 -23.46
CA LEU A 341 -3.62 1.53 -24.03
C LEU A 341 -2.42 2.44 -24.34
N ARG A 342 -1.34 2.35 -23.56
CA ARG A 342 -0.14 3.20 -23.65
C ARG A 342 1.16 2.39 -23.72
N PRO A 343 1.33 1.49 -24.69
CA PRO A 343 2.53 0.65 -24.81
C PRO A 343 3.79 1.46 -25.15
N ASP A 344 3.62 2.70 -25.62
CA ASP A 344 4.68 3.68 -25.85
C ASP A 344 5.32 4.20 -24.54
N LEU A 345 4.60 4.13 -23.43
CA LEU A 345 4.93 4.82 -22.19
C LEU A 345 4.94 3.91 -20.95
N VAL A 346 4.07 2.90 -20.94
CA VAL A 346 3.77 2.09 -19.77
C VAL A 346 4.32 0.68 -19.96
N THR A 347 5.28 0.32 -19.11
CA THR A 347 5.81 -1.05 -19.02
C THR A 347 5.17 -1.76 -17.83
N LEU A 348 4.63 -2.97 -18.05
CA LEU A 348 4.10 -3.81 -16.98
C LEU A 348 5.09 -4.94 -16.66
N HIS A 349 5.65 -4.92 -15.45
CA HIS A 349 6.38 -6.05 -14.87
C HIS A 349 5.42 -6.90 -14.04
N SER A 350 5.18 -8.14 -14.49
CA SER A 350 4.25 -9.05 -13.84
C SER A 350 4.95 -9.90 -12.79
N VAL A 351 4.45 -9.91 -11.55
CA VAL A 351 4.99 -10.72 -10.45
C VAL A 351 3.94 -11.72 -9.98
N PRO A 352 4.05 -13.02 -10.31
CA PRO A 352 3.10 -14.03 -9.86
C PRO A 352 3.27 -14.31 -8.36
N GLN A 353 2.22 -14.82 -7.72
CA GLN A 353 2.22 -15.26 -6.31
C GLN A 353 2.54 -14.16 -5.27
N ALA A 354 2.53 -12.90 -5.70
CA ALA A 354 2.68 -11.74 -4.86
C ALA A 354 1.31 -11.21 -4.41
N PRO A 355 1.07 -11.05 -3.09
CA PRO A 355 -0.11 -10.34 -2.59
C PRO A 355 0.04 -8.83 -2.82
N HIS A 356 -1.05 -8.10 -2.60
CA HIS A 356 -1.10 -6.65 -2.73
C HIS A 356 0.07 -5.93 -2.07
N ALA A 357 0.71 -5.05 -2.82
CA ALA A 357 1.84 -4.21 -2.38
C ALA A 357 3.04 -5.01 -1.86
N ALA A 358 3.20 -6.27 -2.28
CA ALA A 358 4.32 -7.13 -1.89
C ALA A 358 5.02 -7.73 -3.12
N MET A 359 5.04 -6.99 -4.22
CA MET A 359 5.66 -7.44 -5.47
C MET A 359 7.17 -7.61 -5.27
N TRP A 360 7.83 -6.63 -4.62
CA TRP A 360 9.24 -6.75 -4.24
C TRP A 360 9.48 -7.95 -3.31
N ASN A 361 8.59 -8.21 -2.35
CA ASN A 361 8.75 -9.31 -1.41
C ASN A 361 8.80 -10.69 -2.08
N ALA A 362 7.96 -10.90 -3.10
CA ALA A 362 7.85 -12.17 -3.79
C ALA A 362 9.07 -12.45 -4.68
N ASP A 363 9.63 -11.42 -5.32
CA ASP A 363 10.80 -11.49 -6.20
C ASP A 363 11.68 -10.23 -6.09
N PRO A 364 12.50 -10.11 -5.01
CA PRO A 364 13.33 -8.91 -4.81
C PRO A 364 14.29 -8.64 -5.97
N ALA A 365 14.94 -9.71 -6.47
CA ALA A 365 15.93 -9.59 -7.53
C ALA A 365 15.30 -9.17 -8.87
N GLY A 366 14.17 -9.79 -9.25
CA GLY A 366 13.44 -9.41 -10.46
C GLY A 366 12.88 -7.99 -10.38
N TYR A 367 12.35 -7.60 -9.22
CA TYR A 367 11.84 -6.25 -8.98
C TYR A 367 12.93 -5.20 -9.11
N GLU A 368 14.07 -5.39 -8.42
CA GLU A 368 15.19 -4.45 -8.44
C GLU A 368 15.84 -4.35 -9.82
N GLU A 369 15.90 -5.45 -10.58
CA GLU A 369 16.37 -5.41 -11.96
C GLU A 369 15.41 -4.64 -12.88
N ALA A 370 14.10 -4.83 -12.74
CA ALA A 370 13.10 -4.06 -13.48
C ALA A 370 13.20 -2.56 -13.12
N LEU A 371 13.34 -2.25 -11.83
CA LEU A 371 13.53 -0.90 -11.34
C LEU A 371 14.82 -0.27 -11.86
N ARG A 372 15.95 -1.00 -11.82
CA ARG A 372 17.24 -0.54 -12.34
C ARG A 372 17.14 -0.15 -13.81
N ARG A 373 16.57 -1.03 -14.64
CA ARG A 373 16.39 -0.77 -16.08
C ARG A 373 15.52 0.46 -16.34
N PHE A 374 14.46 0.62 -15.56
CA PHE A 374 13.57 1.77 -15.67
C PHE A 374 14.23 3.09 -15.24
N LEU A 375 15.02 3.07 -14.16
CA LEU A 375 15.66 4.27 -13.62
C LEU A 375 16.91 4.70 -14.38
N THR A 376 17.62 3.78 -15.04
CA THR A 376 18.90 4.07 -15.73
C THR A 376 18.80 5.25 -16.71
N PRO A 377 17.76 5.41 -17.55
CA PRO A 377 17.60 6.57 -18.43
C PRO A 377 17.18 7.87 -17.72
N LEU A 378 16.85 7.80 -16.43
CA LEU A 378 16.36 8.92 -15.60
C LEU A 378 17.40 9.40 -14.56
N MET A 379 18.53 8.70 -14.48
CA MET A 379 19.74 9.05 -13.71
C MET A 379 20.56 10.14 -14.39
#